data_AF-A0A327NN81-F1
#
_entry.id   AF-A0A327NN81-F1
#
_cell.length_a   1.000
_cell.length_b   1.000
_cell.length_c   1.000
_cell.angle_alpha   90.00
_cell.angle_beta   90.00
_cell.angle_gamma   90.00
#
_symmetry.space_group_name_H-M   'P 1'
#
loop_
_entity.id
_entity.type
_entity.pdbx_description
1 polymer ?
#
loop_
_entity_poly.entity_id
_entity_poly.type
_entity_poly.pdbx_seq_one_letter_code
_entity_poly.pdbx_strand_id
1 'polypeptide(L)'
;MIDDIKISTTAIDLPQIIKDIIDFLQPALSPYETVIYWYMFRDSIAETGDNFTRGSVTRLSKGIGSKFKNGDQPVRASDKAVGDNLRALEEKGAIKKTGDTTREGTLFRIFLPEEIELCRQRMKSFQIEQLPTVDSRKEQAYYDIKENRLKILRETNIFVINVANS
;
A
#
# COMPACT_ATOMS: atom_id res chain seq x y z
N MET A 1 22.89 -25.58 -10.06
CA MET A 1 23.04 -24.51 -9.04
C MET A 1 22.28 -23.32 -9.56
N ILE A 2 21.06 -23.14 -9.07
CA ILE A 2 20.23 -21.98 -9.35
C ILE A 2 20.45 -21.09 -8.13
N ASP A 3 21.37 -20.14 -8.25
CA ASP A 3 21.53 -19.12 -7.23
C ASP A 3 21.53 -17.76 -7.91
N ASP A 4 20.80 -16.85 -7.24
CA ASP A 4 20.80 -15.41 -7.41
C ASP A 4 19.98 -14.83 -8.58
N ILE A 5 18.68 -15.13 -8.56
CA ILE A 5 17.71 -14.04 -8.83
C ILE A 5 17.81 -13.10 -7.62
N LYS A 6 18.81 -12.22 -7.63
CA LYS A 6 18.76 -10.97 -6.88
C LYS A 6 17.55 -10.23 -7.43
N ILE A 7 16.42 -10.34 -6.73
CA ILE A 7 15.30 -9.42 -6.87
C ILE A 7 15.94 -8.05 -6.65
N SER A 8 16.16 -7.34 -7.76
CA SER A 8 16.64 -5.97 -7.74
C SER A 8 15.75 -5.24 -6.75
N THR A 9 16.35 -4.74 -5.69
CA THR A 9 15.73 -3.89 -4.68
C THR A 9 15.29 -2.64 -5.40
N THR A 10 14.11 -2.71 -6.04
CA THR A 10 13.40 -1.58 -6.62
C THR A 10 13.33 -0.54 -5.51
N ALA A 11 13.95 0.60 -5.74
CA ALA A 11 13.89 1.73 -4.83
C ALA A 11 12.42 1.91 -4.43
N ILE A 12 12.14 1.64 -3.16
CA ILE A 12 10.80 1.82 -2.60
C ILE A 12 10.46 3.30 -2.84
N ASP A 13 9.48 3.56 -3.70
CA ASP A 13 8.96 4.91 -3.92
C ASP A 13 8.09 5.28 -2.72
N LEU A 14 8.77 5.63 -1.63
CA LEU A 14 8.14 5.96 -0.35
C LEU A 14 7.06 7.05 -0.51
N PRO A 15 7.25 8.11 -1.32
CA PRO A 15 6.17 9.02 -1.68
C PRO A 15 4.90 8.34 -2.22
N GLN A 16 5.03 7.39 -3.14
CA GLN A 16 3.88 6.70 -3.70
C GLN A 16 3.20 5.78 -2.67
N ILE A 17 3.99 5.05 -1.88
CA ILE A 17 3.45 4.22 -0.79
C ILE A 17 2.67 5.06 0.21
N ILE A 18 3.17 6.24 0.58
CA ILE A 18 2.48 7.14 1.49
C ILE A 18 1.13 7.58 0.91
N LYS A 19 1.07 7.92 -0.38
CA LYS A 19 -0.20 8.25 -1.05
C LYS A 19 -1.16 7.07 -0.99
N ASP A 20 -0.69 5.87 -1.33
CA ASP A 20 -1.54 4.67 -1.33
C ASP A 20 -2.06 4.32 0.08
N ILE A 21 -1.25 4.55 1.12
CA ILE A 21 -1.68 4.42 2.51
C ILE A 21 -2.80 5.42 2.82
N ILE A 22 -2.62 6.69 2.45
CA ILE A 22 -3.58 7.76 2.70
C ILE A 22 -4.89 7.50 1.95
N ASP A 23 -4.81 7.10 0.68
CA ASP A 23 -5.99 6.97 -0.18
C ASP A 23 -6.75 5.67 0.06
N PHE A 24 -6.06 4.55 0.30
CA PHE A 24 -6.70 3.22 0.31
C PHE A 24 -6.73 2.55 1.67
N LEU A 25 -5.77 2.80 2.56
CA LEU A 25 -5.68 2.16 3.87
C LEU A 25 -6.33 3.01 4.97
N GLN A 26 -5.96 4.29 5.10
CA GLN A 26 -6.45 5.18 6.16
C GLN A 26 -7.99 5.25 6.26
N PRO A 27 -8.77 5.25 5.16
CA PRO A 27 -10.23 5.26 5.26
C PRO A 27 -10.84 3.99 5.89
N ALA A 28 -10.07 2.90 5.99
CA ALA A 28 -10.48 1.69 6.70
C ALA A 28 -10.01 1.61 8.15
N LEU A 29 -9.15 2.55 8.59
CA LEU A 29 -8.54 2.52 9.90
C LEU A 29 -9.20 3.54 10.83
N SER A 30 -9.27 3.21 12.12
CA SER A 30 -9.57 4.19 13.16
C SER A 30 -8.38 5.15 13.34
N PRO A 31 -8.56 6.32 13.95
CA PRO A 31 -7.45 7.23 14.25
C PRO A 31 -6.34 6.56 15.06
N TYR A 32 -6.68 5.74 16.05
CA TYR A 32 -5.69 5.04 16.88
C TYR A 32 -4.97 3.92 16.13
N GLU A 33 -5.69 3.15 15.30
CA GLU A 33 -5.10 2.15 14.42
C GLU A 33 -4.11 2.79 13.45
N THR A 34 -4.49 3.93 12.85
CA THR A 34 -3.65 4.70 11.92
C THR A 34 -2.35 5.12 12.58
N VAL A 35 -2.41 5.64 13.81
CA VAL A 35 -1.22 6.05 14.56
C VAL A 35 -0.31 4.85 14.86
N ILE A 36 -0.87 3.71 15.28
CA ILE A 36 -0.09 2.49 15.55
C ILE A 36 0.57 1.97 14.26
N TYR A 37 -0.18 1.92 13.16
CA TYR A 37 0.34 1.50 11.86
C TYR A 37 1.49 2.39 11.40
N TRP A 38 1.34 3.72 11.45
CA TRP A 38 2.41 4.65 11.08
C TRP A 38 3.65 4.54 11.97
N TYR A 39 3.46 4.31 13.27
CA TYR A 39 4.57 4.09 14.18
C TYR A 39 5.36 2.83 13.80
N MET A 40 4.66 1.73 13.49
CA MET A 40 5.27 0.48 13.05
C MET A 40 5.92 0.60 11.67
N PHE A 41 5.24 1.25 10.72
CA PHE A 41 5.74 1.54 9.37
C PHE A 41 7.04 2.36 9.40
N ARG A 42 7.11 3.36 10.28
CA ARG A 42 8.33 4.16 10.48
C ARG A 42 9.49 3.29 10.97
N ASP A 43 9.26 2.53 12.03
CA ASP A 43 10.29 1.71 12.71
C ASP A 43 10.78 0.53 11.84
N SER A 44 10.01 0.14 10.81
CA SER A 44 10.40 -0.89 9.84
C SER A 44 10.77 -0.28 8.48
N ILE A 45 9.81 0.07 7.64
CA ILE A 45 10.01 0.37 6.22
C ILE A 45 10.79 1.68 6.06
N ALA A 46 10.48 2.70 6.86
CA ALA A 46 11.15 4.00 6.72
C ALA A 46 12.57 4.05 7.31
N GLU A 47 12.84 3.30 8.38
CA GLU A 47 14.16 3.31 9.05
C GLU A 47 15.08 2.16 8.62
N THR A 48 14.56 0.93 8.51
CA THR A 48 15.37 -0.26 8.21
C THR A 48 15.21 -0.73 6.78
N GLY A 49 14.16 -0.30 6.08
CA GLY A 49 13.80 -0.79 4.75
C GLY A 49 13.22 -2.21 4.76
N ASP A 50 12.89 -2.74 5.94
CA ASP A 50 12.32 -4.07 6.11
C ASP A 50 10.83 -3.99 6.50
N ASN A 51 10.08 -5.03 6.14
CA ASN A 51 8.65 -5.16 6.46
C ASN A 51 8.42 -5.76 7.86
N PHE A 52 9.47 -5.98 8.64
CA PHE A 52 9.38 -6.57 9.97
C PHE A 52 9.78 -5.57 11.05
N THR A 53 9.00 -5.53 12.14
CA THR A 53 9.34 -4.80 13.37
C THR A 53 9.02 -5.62 14.61
N ARG A 54 9.80 -5.40 15.67
CA ARG A 54 9.50 -5.93 17.00
C ARG A 54 8.70 -4.90 17.79
N GLY A 55 7.45 -5.26 18.06
CA GLY A 55 6.52 -4.46 18.85
C GLY A 55 6.15 -5.13 20.16
N SER A 56 6.02 -4.35 21.23
CA SER A 56 5.29 -4.76 22.43
C SER A 56 4.24 -3.71 22.75
N VAL A 57 3.14 -4.13 23.38
CA VAL A 57 2.07 -3.22 23.82
C VAL A 57 2.64 -2.08 24.64
N THR A 58 3.54 -2.38 25.58
CA THR A 58 4.20 -1.37 26.41
C THR A 58 5.09 -0.43 25.62
N ARG A 59 5.86 -0.92 24.63
CA ARG A 59 6.72 -0.08 23.77
C ARG A 59 5.86 0.85 22.91
N LEU A 60 4.77 0.34 22.33
CA LEU A 60 3.85 1.13 21.53
C LEU A 60 3.14 2.21 22.36
N SER A 61 2.62 1.84 23.54
CA SER A 61 1.97 2.79 24.47
C SER A 61 2.90 3.93 24.90
N LYS A 62 4.20 3.67 25.03
CA LYS A 62 5.21 4.68 25.44
C LYS A 62 5.82 5.44 24.26
N GLY A 63 5.95 4.80 23.10
CA GLY A 63 6.66 5.33 21.94
C GLY A 63 5.82 6.34 21.15
N ILE A 64 4.52 6.07 21.02
CA ILE A 64 3.57 6.96 20.35
C ILE A 64 3.50 8.28 21.13
N GLY A 65 3.78 9.40 20.44
CA GLY A 65 3.75 10.73 21.06
C GLY A 65 4.93 11.04 21.98
N SER A 66 5.92 10.15 22.15
CA SER A 66 7.07 10.34 23.05
C SER A 66 7.90 11.61 22.79
N LYS A 67 7.85 12.12 21.55
CA LYS A 67 8.53 13.37 21.14
C LYS A 67 7.73 14.63 21.53
N PHE A 68 6.45 14.49 21.82
CA PHE A 68 5.57 15.57 22.27
C PHE A 68 5.41 15.47 23.79
N LYS A 69 6.13 16.33 24.51
CA LYS A 69 6.01 16.44 25.97
C LYS A 69 4.87 17.40 26.31
N ASN A 70 3.80 16.89 26.91
CA ASN A 70 2.80 17.74 27.59
C ASN A 70 3.11 17.73 29.09
N GLY A 71 4.00 18.64 29.51
CA GLY A 71 4.49 18.68 30.89
C GLY A 71 5.51 17.59 31.21
N ASP A 72 5.52 17.12 32.47
CA ASP A 72 6.57 16.24 33.03
C ASP A 72 6.29 14.74 32.84
N GLN A 73 5.13 14.38 32.26
CA GLN A 73 4.77 12.98 32.01
C GLN A 73 4.40 12.75 30.54
N PRO A 74 4.92 11.69 29.90
CA PRO A 74 4.52 11.33 28.55
C PRO A 74 3.05 10.88 28.56
N VAL A 75 2.25 11.41 27.63
CA VAL A 75 0.87 10.94 27.40
C VAL A 75 0.94 9.50 26.93
N ARG A 76 0.52 8.56 27.78
CA ARG A 76 0.59 7.13 27.51
C ARG A 76 -0.79 6.60 27.10
N ALA A 77 -0.86 5.90 25.97
CA ALA A 77 -2.06 5.15 25.61
C ALA A 77 -2.27 3.96 26.58
N SER A 78 -3.53 3.60 26.83
CA SER A 78 -3.84 2.41 27.62
C SER A 78 -3.33 1.15 26.90
N ASP A 79 -2.62 0.29 27.63
CA ASP A 79 -2.10 -0.98 27.08
C ASP A 79 -3.23 -1.86 26.53
N LYS A 80 -4.42 -1.84 27.18
CA LYS A 80 -5.59 -2.54 26.67
C LYS A 80 -6.03 -1.99 25.32
N ALA A 81 -6.12 -0.67 25.19
CA ALA A 81 -6.50 -0.03 23.94
C ALA A 81 -5.48 -0.36 22.83
N VAL A 82 -4.18 -0.32 23.12
CA VAL A 82 -3.14 -0.70 22.15
C VAL A 82 -3.28 -2.17 21.73
N GLY A 83 -3.53 -3.07 22.67
CA GLY A 83 -3.77 -4.49 22.36
C GLY A 83 -5.00 -4.72 21.48
N ASP A 84 -6.11 -4.05 21.79
CA ASP A 84 -7.36 -4.16 21.02
C ASP A 84 -7.16 -3.60 19.59
N ASN A 85 -6.44 -2.48 19.42
CA ASN A 85 -6.14 -1.91 18.10
C ASN A 85 -5.13 -2.76 17.29
N LEU A 86 -4.14 -3.38 17.93
CA LEU A 86 -3.23 -4.32 17.26
C LEU A 86 -3.99 -5.53 16.70
N ARG A 87 -4.96 -6.04 17.45
CA ARG A 87 -5.82 -7.13 17.00
C ARG A 87 -6.68 -6.68 15.80
N ALA A 88 -7.28 -5.49 15.87
CA ALA A 88 -8.08 -4.95 14.77
C ALA A 88 -7.26 -4.73 13.49
N LEU A 89 -6.01 -4.26 13.61
CA LEU A 89 -5.08 -4.15 12.49
C LEU A 89 -4.73 -5.51 11.87
N GLU A 90 -4.58 -6.54 12.70
CA GLU A 90 -4.34 -7.92 12.25
C GLU A 90 -5.56 -8.50 11.54
N GLU A 91 -6.77 -8.26 12.07
CA GLU A 91 -8.03 -8.67 11.43
C GLU A 91 -8.25 -8.00 10.06
N LYS A 92 -7.78 -6.76 9.89
CA LYS A 92 -7.79 -6.03 8.61
C LYS A 92 -6.68 -6.44 7.65
N GLY A 93 -5.75 -7.30 8.08
CA GLY A 93 -4.61 -7.75 7.30
C GLY A 93 -3.51 -6.72 7.12
N ALA A 94 -3.53 -5.60 7.87
CA ALA A 94 -2.51 -4.55 7.79
C ALA A 94 -1.19 -4.97 8.47
N ILE A 95 -1.29 -5.86 9.47
CA ILE A 95 -0.13 -6.46 10.15
C ILE A 95 -0.38 -7.95 10.39
N LYS A 96 0.68 -8.72 10.64
CA LYS A 96 0.59 -10.13 11.06
C LYS A 96 1.68 -10.49 12.05
N LYS A 97 1.29 -11.18 13.14
CA LYS A 97 2.27 -11.78 14.05
C LYS A 97 2.97 -12.94 13.35
N THR A 98 4.30 -12.86 13.25
CA THR A 98 5.09 -13.81 12.45
C THR A 98 6.14 -14.57 13.28
N GLY A 99 6.36 -14.22 14.55
CA GLY A 99 7.35 -14.90 15.39
C GLY A 99 7.04 -14.90 16.88
N ASP A 100 7.88 -15.63 17.62
CA ASP A 100 7.73 -15.84 19.06
C ASP A 100 7.83 -14.56 19.87
N THR A 101 7.13 -14.56 21.00
CA THR A 101 7.18 -13.47 21.97
C THR A 101 8.48 -13.58 22.75
N THR A 102 9.38 -12.63 22.50
CA THR A 102 10.66 -12.52 23.21
C THR A 102 10.59 -11.41 24.27
N ARG A 103 11.64 -11.27 25.08
CA ARG A 103 11.77 -10.15 26.05
C ARG A 103 11.70 -8.77 25.37
N GLU A 104 12.06 -8.68 24.09
CA GLU A 104 12.00 -7.44 23.31
C GLU A 104 10.63 -7.17 22.67
N GLY A 105 9.74 -8.16 22.70
CA GLY A 105 8.40 -8.09 22.11
C GLY A 105 8.13 -9.18 21.07
N THR A 106 6.97 -9.04 20.43
CA THR A 106 6.48 -9.93 19.37
C THR A 106 6.95 -9.41 18.01
N LEU A 107 7.33 -10.32 17.12
CA LEU A 107 7.70 -9.96 15.75
C LEU A 107 6.44 -9.80 14.90
N PHE A 108 6.27 -8.61 14.36
CA PHE A 108 5.18 -8.27 13.44
C PHE A 108 5.73 -8.05 12.04
N ARG A 109 5.03 -8.59 11.04
CA ARG A 109 5.14 -8.19 9.65
C ARG A 109 4.12 -7.09 9.38
N ILE A 110 4.54 -6.02 8.74
CA ILE A 110 3.71 -4.94 8.24
C ILE A 110 3.47 -5.18 6.75
N PHE A 111 2.24 -4.98 6.31
CA PHE A 111 1.88 -5.10 4.90
C PHE A 111 1.70 -3.71 4.28
N LEU A 112 2.14 -3.60 3.03
CA LEU A 112 1.89 -2.43 2.19
C LEU A 112 0.48 -2.46 1.61
N PRO A 113 -0.08 -1.32 1.18
CA PRO A 113 -1.41 -1.28 0.55
C PRO A 113 -1.60 -2.30 -0.58
N GLU A 114 -0.56 -2.56 -1.37
CA GLU A 114 -0.60 -3.55 -2.46
C GLU A 114 -0.74 -5.01 -1.98
N GLU A 115 -0.31 -5.30 -0.74
CA GLU A 115 -0.41 -6.63 -0.12
C GLU A 115 -1.73 -6.82 0.64
N ILE A 116 -2.43 -5.73 0.97
CA ILE A 116 -3.67 -5.75 1.76
C ILE A 116 -4.88 -5.91 0.84
N GLU A 117 -5.62 -7.01 0.99
CA GLU A 117 -6.73 -7.35 0.10
C GLU A 117 -7.80 -6.24 0.01
N LEU A 118 -8.15 -5.61 1.14
CA LEU A 118 -9.09 -4.49 1.17
C LEU A 118 -8.62 -3.30 0.32
N CYS A 119 -7.33 -2.97 0.40
CA CYS A 119 -6.73 -1.88 -0.37
C CYS A 119 -6.67 -2.24 -1.86
N ARG A 120 -6.28 -3.47 -2.20
CA ARG A 120 -6.25 -3.95 -3.60
C ARG A 120 -7.61 -3.85 -4.28
N GLN A 121 -8.69 -4.18 -3.57
CA GLN A 121 -10.05 -4.06 -4.11
C GLN A 121 -10.40 -2.60 -4.40
N ARG A 122 -10.10 -1.68 -3.48
CA ARG A 122 -10.33 -0.24 -3.69
C ARG A 122 -9.49 0.35 -4.81
N MET A 123 -8.21 -0.04 -4.90
CA MET A 123 -7.32 0.39 -5.99
C MET A 123 -7.86 -0.05 -7.36
N LYS A 124 -8.38 -1.28 -7.47
CA LYS A 124 -9.02 -1.76 -8.70
C LYS A 124 -10.28 -0.97 -9.05
N SER A 125 -11.16 -0.72 -8.08
CA SER A 125 -12.36 0.09 -8.30
C SER A 125 -12.01 1.51 -8.75
N PHE A 126 -11.01 2.13 -8.11
CA PHE A 126 -10.54 3.46 -8.47
C PHE A 126 -9.97 3.52 -9.90
N GLN A 127 -9.19 2.51 -10.30
CA GLN A 127 -8.70 2.40 -11.68
C GLN A 127 -9.84 2.30 -12.69
N ILE A 128 -10.90 1.53 -12.38
CA ILE A 128 -12.08 1.41 -13.24
C ILE A 128 -12.82 2.75 -13.36
N GLU A 129 -12.99 3.48 -12.26
CA GLU A 129 -13.64 4.80 -12.26
C GLU A 129 -12.87 5.85 -13.05
N GLN A 130 -11.54 5.76 -13.10
CA GLN A 130 -10.71 6.65 -13.92
C GLN A 130 -10.68 6.28 -15.40
N LEU A 131 -11.15 5.09 -15.79
CA LEU A 131 -11.26 4.76 -17.20
C LEU A 131 -12.29 5.68 -17.86
N PRO A 132 -11.99 6.25 -19.04
CA PRO A 132 -12.98 7.02 -19.77
C PRO A 132 -14.20 6.13 -20.00
N THR A 133 -15.39 6.64 -19.68
CA THR A 133 -16.66 5.96 -19.96
C THR A 133 -16.81 5.82 -21.47
N VAL A 134 -16.46 4.64 -22.00
CA VAL A 134 -16.65 4.32 -23.40
C VAL A 134 -18.13 4.04 -23.63
N ASP A 135 -18.81 4.98 -24.29
CA ASP A 135 -20.16 4.76 -24.80
C ASP A 135 -20.07 3.73 -25.94
N SER A 136 -20.51 2.50 -25.66
CA SER A 136 -20.46 1.37 -26.59
C SER A 136 -21.17 1.65 -27.92
N ARG A 137 -22.17 2.55 -27.94
CA ARG A 137 -22.83 2.97 -29.19
C ARG A 137 -21.97 3.93 -30.00
N LYS A 138 -21.26 4.85 -29.35
CA LYS A 138 -20.31 5.75 -30.02
C LYS A 138 -19.12 4.98 -30.56
N GLU A 139 -18.67 3.96 -29.84
CA GLU A 139 -17.60 3.08 -30.28
C GLU A 139 -17.99 2.27 -31.52
N GLN A 140 -19.15 1.60 -31.51
CA GLN A 140 -19.66 0.89 -32.70
C GLN A 140 -19.85 1.85 -33.89
N ALA A 141 -20.46 3.02 -33.67
CA ALA A 141 -20.61 4.03 -34.71
C ALA A 141 -19.27 4.54 -35.25
N TYR A 142 -18.24 4.64 -34.40
CA TYR A 142 -16.89 5.02 -34.81
C TYR A 142 -16.28 4.00 -35.76
N TYR A 143 -16.43 2.70 -35.47
CA TYR A 143 -15.94 1.62 -36.34
C TYR A 143 -16.81 1.39 -37.60
N ASP A 144 -18.08 1.78 -37.58
CA ASP A 144 -18.94 1.66 -38.76
C ASP A 144 -18.65 2.74 -39.81
N ILE A 145 -18.10 3.89 -39.41
CA ILE A 145 -17.69 4.95 -40.34
C ILE A 145 -16.46 4.48 -41.13
N LYS A 146 -16.63 4.34 -42.46
CA LYS A 146 -15.57 3.89 -43.40
C LYS A 146 -14.30 4.73 -43.31
N GLU A 147 -14.44 6.03 -43.09
CA GLU A 147 -13.32 6.97 -42.99
C GLU A 147 -12.47 6.75 -41.74
N ASN A 148 -13.11 6.45 -40.60
CA ASN A 148 -12.41 6.09 -39.36
C ASN A 148 -11.71 4.74 -39.49
N ARG A 149 -12.34 3.75 -40.15
CA ARG A 149 -11.69 2.46 -40.45
C ARG A 149 -10.41 2.63 -41.26
N LEU A 150 -10.43 3.50 -42.27
CA LEU A 150 -9.24 3.81 -43.08
C LEU A 150 -8.17 4.55 -42.28
N LYS A 151 -8.55 5.39 -41.33
CA LYS A 151 -7.63 6.09 -40.43
C LYS A 151 -6.90 5.12 -39.49
N ILE A 152 -7.64 4.22 -38.84
CA ILE A 152 -7.08 3.16 -37.98
C ILE A 152 -6.13 2.26 -38.79
N LEU A 153 -6.54 1.84 -39.99
CA LEU A 153 -5.69 1.04 -40.87
C LEU A 153 -4.40 1.77 -41.24
N ARG A 154 -4.43 3.07 -41.55
CA ARG A 154 -3.22 3.86 -41.82
C ARG A 154 -2.30 3.95 -40.60
N GLU A 155 -2.86 4.22 -39.42
CA GLU A 155 -2.09 4.34 -38.16
C GLU A 155 -1.44 3.01 -37.77
N THR A 156 -2.15 1.89 -37.97
CA THR A 156 -1.63 0.54 -37.71
C THR A 156 -0.54 0.16 -38.71
N ASN A 157 -0.69 0.53 -39.99
CA ASN A 157 0.27 0.19 -41.04
C ASN A 157 1.58 0.98 -40.92
N ILE A 158 1.53 2.24 -40.45
CA ILE A 158 2.75 3.02 -40.14
C ILE A 158 3.54 2.37 -39.00
N PHE A 159 2.86 1.79 -38.01
CA PHE A 159 3.52 1.07 -36.91
C PHE A 159 4.23 -0.21 -37.37
N VAL A 160 3.63 -0.96 -38.28
CA VAL A 160 4.22 -2.21 -38.82
C VAL A 160 5.44 -1.93 -39.71
N ILE A 161 5.43 -0.84 -40.49
CA ILE A 161 6.55 -0.49 -41.37
C ILE A 161 7.78 0.00 -40.57
N ASN A 162 7.57 0.66 -39.43
CA ASN A 162 8.66 1.10 -38.56
C ASN A 162 9.31 -0.04 -37.76
N VAL A 163 8.58 -1.13 -37.46
CA VAL A 163 9.15 -2.32 -36.80
C VAL A 163 9.90 -3.22 -37.79
N ALA A 164 9.53 -3.20 -39.07
CA ALA A 164 10.19 -4.01 -40.10
C ALA A 164 11.51 -3.41 -40.64
N ASN A 165 11.86 -2.17 -40.29
CA ASN A 165 13.06 -1.46 -40.75
C ASN A 165 14.08 -1.17 -39.63
N SER A 166 13.98 -1.88 -38.49
CA SER A 166 14.90 -1.80 -37.34
C SER A 166 15.46 -3.16 -36.98
#